data_AF-A0A8B8QS14-F1
#
_entry.id   AF-A0A8B8QS14-F1
#
_cell.length_a   1.000
_cell.length_b   1.000
_cell.length_c   1.000
_cell.angle_alpha   90.00
_cell.angle_beta   90.00
_cell.angle_gamma   90.00
#
_symmetry.space_group_name_H-M   'P 1'
#
loop_
_entity.id
_entity.type
_entity.pdbx_description
1 polymer ?
#
loop_
_entity_poly.entity_id
_entity_poly.type
_entity_poly.pdbx_seq_one_letter_code
_entity_poly.pdbx_strand_id
1 'polypeptide(L)'
;MGDYDSEDILKDFYMPDYILGHGSEKVRDLSHVPACPVIVFINSKSGGQRGGDLIITYRTLLNKKQVFDLVETAPEEVLQQLYENIENLKEDGDPLASEIQKRLKLIVAGGDGTANWLLGVVSDLKLSPPPPVATVPLGTGNNLPFSFGWGKKNPGIDRQSVMSFLNQVKTAKEMKIDGWYLVMRMRALKEGSYDPIAPSGQTKSLNAFRQVFKPDTLYMDGFHTFRGRFWNYFSMGMDAQVSYAFHSDRKLHPEKFKNQLVNQSNYLKLGCTQGWFCTSCFHPSSRNIAQLANVRIMRRQGQWEDLYVPRSIRSIVCLNLPSFSGGLDPWGTPDPKKSLERCLAWTNITTPERTWNSPCTVLASPCRQMQFVSSLEKEQQIIPP
;
A
#
# COMPACT_ATOMS: atom_id res chain seq x y z
N MET A 1 20.98 22.49 27.03
CA MET A 1 19.50 22.60 27.20
C MET A 1 18.70 21.83 26.14
N GLY A 2 19.31 21.18 25.13
CA GLY A 2 18.56 20.55 24.03
C GLY A 2 18.18 19.06 24.19
N ASP A 3 18.74 18.32 25.17
CA ASP A 3 18.51 16.87 25.27
C ASP A 3 17.29 16.51 26.13
N TYR A 4 17.01 17.26 27.21
CA TYR A 4 15.93 16.96 28.16
C TYR A 4 14.52 17.05 27.53
N ASP A 5 14.26 18.07 26.70
CA ASP A 5 12.98 18.20 25.98
C ASP A 5 12.77 17.08 24.95
N SER A 6 13.87 16.53 24.41
CA SER A 6 13.80 15.50 23.37
C SER A 6 13.45 14.11 23.93
N GLU A 7 13.89 13.80 25.15
CA GLU A 7 13.54 12.53 25.82
C GLU A 7 12.11 12.52 26.33
N ASP A 8 11.57 13.67 26.74
CA ASP A 8 10.19 13.76 27.21
C ASP A 8 9.18 13.53 26.07
N ILE A 9 9.51 13.99 24.86
CA ILE A 9 8.71 13.73 23.64
C ILE A 9 8.63 12.24 23.31
N LEU A 10 9.67 11.45 23.60
CA LEU A 10 9.67 10.00 23.31
C LEU A 10 8.64 9.22 24.12
N LYS A 11 8.26 9.71 25.30
CA LYS A 11 7.22 9.10 26.15
C LYS A 11 5.86 9.06 25.45
N ASP A 12 5.57 10.05 24.60
CA ASP A 12 4.33 10.09 23.83
C ASP A 12 4.17 8.93 22.85
N PHE A 13 5.27 8.29 22.45
CA PHE A 13 5.31 7.21 21.46
C PHE A 13 5.51 5.82 22.08
N TYR A 14 5.90 5.76 23.35
CA TYR A 14 6.33 4.55 24.02
C TYR A 14 5.15 3.62 24.34
N MET A 15 5.33 2.31 24.13
CA MET A 15 4.39 1.27 24.55
C MET A 15 5.05 0.31 25.55
N PRO A 16 4.39 0.01 26.68
CA PRO A 16 4.87 -0.97 27.66
C PRO A 16 4.96 -2.39 27.11
N ASP A 17 5.94 -3.15 27.62
CA ASP A 17 6.19 -4.55 27.23
C ASP A 17 4.99 -5.47 27.42
N TYR A 18 4.22 -5.28 28.50
CA TYR A 18 3.07 -6.13 28.80
C TYR A 18 1.91 -5.92 27.81
N ILE A 19 1.82 -4.73 27.20
CA ILE A 19 0.83 -4.43 26.14
C ILE A 19 1.26 -5.05 24.81
N LEU A 20 2.57 -5.19 24.58
CA LEU A 20 3.14 -5.81 23.38
C LEU A 20 3.10 -7.35 23.40
N GLY A 21 2.60 -7.99 24.47
CA GLY A 21 2.25 -9.42 24.46
C GLY A 21 3.38 -10.42 24.75
N HIS A 22 4.43 -10.04 25.49
CA HIS A 22 5.62 -10.89 25.71
C HIS A 22 5.78 -11.44 27.14
N GLY A 23 4.69 -11.85 27.80
CA GLY A 23 4.76 -12.49 29.13
C GLY A 23 5.46 -11.63 30.19
N SER A 24 5.46 -10.31 30.00
CA SER A 24 6.10 -9.35 30.88
C SER A 24 5.12 -8.95 31.96
N GLU A 25 5.57 -8.91 33.22
CA GLU A 25 4.70 -8.57 34.35
C GLU A 25 4.10 -7.16 34.18
N LYS A 26 2.83 -7.00 34.57
CA LYS A 26 2.16 -5.70 34.60
C LYS A 26 2.94 -4.77 35.53
N VAL A 27 3.59 -3.75 34.97
CA VAL A 27 4.22 -2.68 35.75
C VAL A 27 3.09 -1.80 36.27
N ARG A 28 2.83 -1.86 37.58
CA ARG A 28 1.66 -1.26 38.25
C ARG A 28 1.62 0.27 38.25
N ASP A 29 2.65 0.95 37.75
CA ASP A 29 2.83 2.38 37.91
C ASP A 29 3.14 3.05 36.55
N LEU A 30 2.10 3.20 35.73
CA LEU A 30 2.16 4.02 34.52
C LEU A 30 1.30 5.25 34.73
N SER A 31 1.91 6.29 35.28
CA SER A 31 1.30 7.62 35.42
C SER A 31 1.15 8.36 34.09
N HIS A 32 1.76 7.85 33.01
CA HIS A 32 1.79 8.47 31.70
C HIS A 32 1.05 7.64 30.64
N VAL A 33 0.02 8.24 30.04
CA VAL A 33 -0.67 7.70 28.87
C VAL A 33 -0.03 8.31 27.62
N PRO A 34 0.57 7.50 26.72
CA PRO A 34 1.22 8.02 25.52
C PRO A 34 0.20 8.75 24.63
N ALA A 35 0.56 9.94 24.16
CA ALA A 35 -0.32 10.72 23.29
C ALA A 35 -0.46 10.11 21.88
N CYS A 36 0.55 9.37 21.40
CA CYS A 36 0.62 8.82 20.05
C CYS A 36 1.46 7.51 20.05
N PRO A 37 1.00 6.43 20.69
CA PRO A 37 1.72 5.16 20.68
C PRO A 37 1.88 4.65 19.25
N VAL A 38 3.08 4.15 18.92
CA VAL A 38 3.41 3.68 17.56
C VAL A 38 3.91 2.25 17.52
N ILE A 39 3.59 1.55 16.44
CA ILE A 39 4.28 0.33 16.03
C ILE A 39 4.97 0.60 14.69
N VAL A 40 6.25 0.26 14.61
CA VAL A 40 7.10 0.58 13.47
C VAL A 40 7.49 -0.70 12.74
N PHE A 41 7.07 -0.80 11.48
CA PHE A 41 7.42 -1.87 10.57
C PHE A 41 8.44 -1.36 9.56
N ILE A 42 9.61 -1.99 9.46
CA ILE A 42 10.68 -1.56 8.57
C ILE A 42 11.07 -2.73 7.69
N ASN A 43 11.15 -2.52 6.39
CA ASN A 43 11.76 -3.51 5.49
C ASN A 43 13.26 -3.22 5.40
N SER A 44 14.09 -4.02 6.08
CA SER A 44 15.55 -3.83 6.12
C SER A 44 16.23 -3.84 4.74
N LYS A 45 15.63 -4.53 3.76
CA LYS A 45 16.11 -4.60 2.37
C LYS A 45 15.73 -3.39 1.51
N SER A 46 14.88 -2.49 1.99
CA SER A 46 14.48 -1.27 1.27
C SER A 46 15.52 -0.14 1.40
N GLY A 47 15.42 0.90 0.56
CA GLY A 47 16.23 2.12 0.71
C GLY A 47 17.70 2.00 0.36
N GLY A 48 18.09 1.01 -0.45
CA GLY A 48 19.51 0.78 -0.72
C GLY A 48 20.24 0.13 0.45
N GLN A 49 19.55 -0.71 1.22
CA GLN A 49 20.02 -1.35 2.45
C GLN A 49 20.12 -0.42 3.67
N ARG A 50 19.55 0.78 3.59
CA ARG A 50 19.46 1.72 4.72
C ARG A 50 18.40 1.36 5.75
N GLY A 51 17.56 0.35 5.46
CA GLY A 51 16.52 -0.10 6.39
C GLY A 51 17.09 -0.70 7.68
N GLY A 52 18.25 -1.36 7.62
CA GLY A 52 18.94 -1.90 8.80
C GLY A 52 19.34 -0.81 9.79
N ASP A 53 20.01 0.24 9.31
CA ASP A 53 20.40 1.38 10.15
C ASP A 53 19.17 2.09 10.75
N LEU A 54 18.10 2.21 9.95
CA LEU A 54 16.85 2.80 10.43
C LEU A 54 16.23 1.98 11.57
N ILE A 55 16.26 0.65 11.50
CA ILE A 55 15.83 -0.24 12.60
C ILE A 55 16.64 0.05 13.85
N ILE A 56 17.97 0.17 13.74
CA ILE A 56 18.84 0.48 14.87
C ILE A 56 18.42 1.81 15.50
N THR A 57 18.25 2.86 14.70
CA THR A 57 17.84 4.20 15.22
C THR A 57 16.46 4.18 15.88
N TYR A 58 15.45 3.51 15.30
CA TYR A 58 14.15 3.40 15.97
C TYR A 58 14.24 2.59 17.27
N ARG A 59 15.06 1.53 17.31
CA ARG A 59 15.27 0.69 18.51
C ARG A 59 16.09 1.38 19.61
N THR A 60 16.80 2.47 19.32
CA THR A 60 17.44 3.32 20.34
C THR A 60 16.50 4.40 20.87
N LEU A 61 15.49 4.80 20.10
CA LEU A 61 14.52 5.85 20.45
C LEU A 61 13.25 5.32 21.10
N LEU A 62 12.78 4.15 20.67
CA LEU A 62 11.54 3.53 21.11
C LEU A 62 11.84 2.21 21.83
N ASN A 63 10.80 1.62 22.42
CA ASN A 63 10.89 0.25 22.89
C ASN A 63 11.26 -0.68 21.72
N LYS A 64 12.27 -1.53 21.91
CA LYS A 64 12.73 -2.47 20.89
C LYS A 64 11.63 -3.42 20.40
N LYS A 65 10.67 -3.73 21.28
CA LYS A 65 9.50 -4.57 20.99
C LYS A 65 8.41 -3.84 20.18
N GLN A 66 8.53 -2.53 19.95
CA GLN A 66 7.65 -1.78 19.04
C GLN A 66 8.18 -1.71 17.59
N VAL A 67 9.39 -2.23 17.33
CA VAL A 67 10.11 -2.05 16.06
C VAL A 67 10.43 -3.40 15.41
N PHE A 68 9.71 -3.69 14.33
CA PHE A 68 9.73 -4.98 13.64
C PHE A 68 10.40 -4.88 12.27
N ASP A 69 11.30 -5.84 11.98
CA ASP A 69 11.80 -6.04 10.63
C ASP A 69 10.81 -6.93 9.86
N LEU A 70 10.27 -6.40 8.76
CA LEU A 70 9.35 -7.10 7.88
C LEU A 70 9.98 -8.26 7.11
N VAL A 71 11.32 -8.37 7.13
CA VAL A 71 12.04 -9.55 6.63
C VAL A 71 11.98 -10.70 7.65
N GLU A 72 11.91 -10.39 8.94
CA GLU A 72 11.94 -11.37 10.04
C GLU A 72 10.53 -11.78 10.48
N THR A 73 9.61 -10.81 10.58
CA THR A 73 8.27 -11.04 11.13
C THR A 73 7.20 -10.43 10.23
N ALA A 74 6.15 -11.20 9.96
CA ALA A 74 5.02 -10.71 9.18
C ALA A 74 4.19 -9.71 9.99
N PRO A 75 3.69 -8.62 9.39
CA PRO A 75 2.88 -7.63 10.10
C PRO A 75 1.53 -8.20 10.58
N GLU A 76 1.02 -9.24 9.91
CA GLU A 76 -0.21 -9.94 10.31
C GLU A 76 -0.06 -10.59 11.68
N GLU A 77 1.03 -11.34 11.89
CA GLU A 77 1.32 -12.05 13.15
C GLU A 77 1.46 -11.04 14.30
N VAL A 78 2.17 -9.93 14.06
CA VAL A 78 2.36 -8.86 15.06
C VAL A 78 1.03 -8.19 15.42
N LEU A 79 0.22 -7.82 14.43
CA LEU A 79 -1.02 -7.09 14.66
C LEU A 79 -2.11 -7.98 15.29
N GLN A 80 -2.19 -9.26 14.91
CA GLN A 80 -3.10 -10.23 15.56
C GLN A 80 -2.75 -10.36 17.04
N GLN A 81 -1.49 -10.68 17.35
CA GLN A 81 -1.05 -10.85 18.73
C GLN A 81 -1.24 -9.59 19.57
N LEU A 82 -0.92 -8.42 19.01
CA LEU A 82 -1.09 -7.14 19.69
C LEU A 82 -2.56 -6.85 20.02
N TYR A 83 -3.47 -7.00 19.05
CA TYR A 83 -4.88 -6.72 19.26
C TYR A 83 -5.54 -7.74 20.19
N GLU A 84 -5.23 -9.02 20.05
CA GLU A 84 -5.70 -10.06 20.98
C GLU A 84 -5.25 -9.75 22.42
N ASN A 85 -3.98 -9.38 22.62
CA ASN A 85 -3.47 -9.02 23.93
C ASN A 85 -4.13 -7.75 24.50
N ILE A 86 -4.34 -6.73 23.66
CA ILE A 86 -5.06 -5.51 24.04
C ILE A 86 -6.49 -5.84 24.49
N GLU A 87 -7.22 -6.68 23.76
CA GLU A 87 -8.58 -7.08 24.15
C GLU A 87 -8.58 -7.84 25.48
N ASN A 88 -7.69 -8.81 25.67
CA ASN A 88 -7.55 -9.52 26.95
C ASN A 88 -7.26 -8.56 28.11
N LEU A 89 -6.37 -7.57 27.90
CA LEU A 89 -6.06 -6.56 28.92
C LEU A 89 -7.26 -5.65 29.22
N LYS A 90 -8.10 -5.35 28.22
CA LYS A 90 -9.33 -4.58 28.43
C LYS A 90 -10.35 -5.37 29.23
N GLU A 91 -10.47 -6.68 28.99
CA GLU A 91 -11.32 -7.58 29.80
C GLU A 91 -10.85 -7.66 31.25
N ASP A 92 -9.53 -7.66 31.47
CA ASP A 92 -8.90 -7.56 32.79
C ASP A 92 -9.07 -6.19 33.49
N GLY A 93 -9.68 -5.21 32.82
CA GLY A 93 -9.89 -3.86 33.35
C GLY A 93 -8.67 -2.95 33.30
N ASP A 94 -7.69 -3.20 32.42
CA ASP A 94 -6.54 -2.32 32.22
C ASP A 94 -6.96 -1.00 31.53
N PRO A 95 -6.84 0.16 32.21
CA PRO A 95 -7.28 1.43 31.64
C PRO A 95 -6.36 1.94 30.52
N LEU A 96 -5.09 1.52 30.51
CA LEU A 96 -4.10 1.95 29.51
C LEU A 96 -4.31 1.23 28.18
N ALA A 97 -4.70 -0.04 28.19
CA ALA A 97 -4.94 -0.83 26.98
C ALA A 97 -5.96 -0.16 26.05
N SER A 98 -7.08 0.33 26.59
CA SER A 98 -8.11 1.06 25.82
C SER A 98 -7.58 2.37 25.22
N GLU A 99 -6.82 3.15 25.99
CA GLU A 99 -6.26 4.42 25.51
C GLU A 99 -5.19 4.20 24.45
N ILE A 100 -4.36 3.16 24.60
CA ILE A 100 -3.38 2.80 23.58
C ILE A 100 -4.07 2.36 22.30
N GLN A 101 -5.05 1.46 22.36
CA GLN A 101 -5.78 1.02 21.17
C GLN A 101 -6.39 2.19 20.41
N LYS A 102 -6.99 3.14 21.13
CA LYS A 102 -7.64 4.33 20.57
C LYS A 102 -6.66 5.28 19.88
N ARG A 103 -5.42 5.37 20.36
CA ARG A 103 -4.40 6.33 19.90
C ARG A 103 -3.31 5.68 19.05
N LEU A 104 -3.36 4.36 18.87
CA LEU A 104 -2.34 3.57 18.19
C LEU A 104 -2.23 3.97 16.72
N LYS A 105 -0.98 4.16 16.28
CA LYS A 105 -0.67 4.45 14.88
C LYS A 105 0.45 3.53 14.39
N LEU A 106 0.43 3.22 13.10
CA LEU A 106 1.45 2.38 12.48
C LEU A 106 2.37 3.22 11.61
N ILE A 107 3.66 2.91 11.64
CA ILE A 107 4.66 3.46 10.74
C ILE A 107 5.18 2.32 9.88
N VAL A 108 5.21 2.49 8.56
CA VAL A 108 5.83 1.54 7.63
C VAL A 108 6.93 2.20 6.82
N ALA A 109 8.15 1.67 6.94
CA ALA A 109 9.30 2.14 6.19
C ALA A 109 9.68 1.15 5.10
N GLY A 110 9.52 1.58 3.85
CA GLY A 110 9.73 0.72 2.68
C GLY A 110 9.40 1.42 1.38
N GLY A 111 9.28 0.64 0.30
CA GLY A 111 8.67 1.12 -0.95
C GLY A 111 7.15 0.92 -0.96
N ASP A 112 6.53 1.31 -2.07
CA ASP A 112 5.06 1.23 -2.22
C ASP A 112 4.51 -0.19 -1.99
N GLY A 113 5.25 -1.24 -2.38
CA GLY A 113 4.86 -2.63 -2.13
C GLY A 113 4.86 -3.02 -0.65
N THR A 114 5.78 -2.47 0.15
CA THR A 114 5.82 -2.68 1.61
C THR A 114 4.65 -1.97 2.27
N ALA A 115 4.36 -0.73 1.86
CA ALA A 115 3.23 0.03 2.39
C ALA A 115 1.88 -0.62 2.02
N ASN A 116 1.71 -1.05 0.76
CA ASN A 116 0.52 -1.80 0.32
C ASN A 116 0.32 -3.10 1.12
N TRP A 117 1.41 -3.79 1.49
CA TRP A 117 1.32 -5.01 2.29
C TRP A 117 0.73 -4.71 3.67
N LEU A 118 1.24 -3.70 4.38
CA LEU A 118 0.70 -3.34 5.70
C LEU A 118 -0.74 -2.83 5.62
N LEU A 119 -1.05 -1.94 4.66
CA LEU A 119 -2.42 -1.47 4.42
C LEU A 119 -3.38 -2.64 4.17
N GLY A 120 -2.88 -3.64 3.43
CA GLY A 120 -3.60 -4.87 3.20
C GLY A 120 -3.89 -5.63 4.49
N VAL A 121 -2.88 -5.89 5.30
CA VAL A 121 -3.05 -6.59 6.58
C VAL A 121 -4.04 -5.86 7.49
N VAL A 122 -3.93 -4.53 7.62
CA VAL A 122 -4.89 -3.75 8.43
C VAL A 122 -6.32 -3.91 7.91
N SER A 123 -6.51 -3.91 6.59
CA SER A 123 -7.83 -4.14 6.01
C SER A 123 -8.35 -5.56 6.18
N ASP A 124 -7.47 -6.57 6.15
CA ASP A 124 -7.83 -7.99 6.21
C ASP A 124 -8.24 -8.40 7.63
N LEU A 125 -7.48 -7.91 8.62
CA LEU A 125 -7.73 -8.18 10.04
C LEU A 125 -8.98 -7.47 10.58
N LYS A 126 -9.54 -6.52 9.83
CA LYS A 126 -10.73 -5.73 10.24
C LYS A 126 -10.60 -5.15 11.64
N LEU A 127 -9.40 -4.65 11.96
CA LEU A 127 -9.07 -4.07 13.26
C LEU A 127 -10.06 -2.94 13.61
N SER A 128 -10.49 -2.89 14.87
CA SER A 128 -11.49 -1.92 15.34
C SER A 128 -11.04 -1.23 16.64
N PRO A 129 -10.78 0.09 16.63
CA PRO A 129 -10.66 0.94 15.44
C PRO A 129 -9.43 0.53 14.60
N PRO A 130 -9.45 0.74 13.27
CA PRO A 130 -8.29 0.48 12.43
C PRO A 130 -7.23 1.55 12.66
N PRO A 131 -5.97 1.16 12.96
CA PRO A 131 -4.94 2.13 13.32
C PRO A 131 -4.46 2.89 12.08
N PRO A 132 -4.27 4.22 12.15
CA PRO A 132 -3.82 4.98 11.00
C PRO A 132 -2.38 4.61 10.59
N VAL A 133 -2.10 4.57 9.29
CA VAL A 133 -0.76 4.20 8.78
C VAL A 133 -0.02 5.41 8.18
N ALA A 134 1.19 5.66 8.65
CA ALA A 134 2.17 6.59 8.09
C ALA A 134 3.26 5.84 7.32
N THR A 135 3.63 6.36 6.15
CA THR A 135 4.57 5.69 5.23
C THR A 135 5.89 6.47 5.14
N VAL A 136 7.01 5.84 5.49
CA VAL A 136 8.36 6.41 5.32
C VAL A 136 8.89 6.05 3.94
N PRO A 137 9.26 7.04 3.09
CA PRO A 137 9.70 6.85 1.71
C PRO A 137 11.13 6.25 1.61
N LEU A 138 11.24 4.92 1.76
CA LEU A 138 12.51 4.18 1.53
C LEU A 138 12.59 3.55 0.12
N GLY A 139 11.52 3.56 -0.67
CA GLY A 139 11.52 3.00 -2.01
C GLY A 139 12.14 3.92 -3.08
N THR A 140 12.11 3.45 -4.32
CA THR A 140 12.49 4.25 -5.50
C THR A 140 11.35 5.13 -5.99
N GLY A 141 10.13 4.57 -6.08
CA GLY A 141 8.93 5.24 -6.61
C GLY A 141 8.25 6.15 -5.58
N ASN A 142 8.01 5.64 -4.36
CA ASN A 142 7.46 6.39 -3.23
C ASN A 142 6.20 7.20 -3.58
N ASN A 143 5.28 6.59 -4.34
CA ASN A 143 4.05 7.24 -4.74
C ASN A 143 3.08 7.37 -3.56
N LEU A 144 2.97 6.33 -2.72
CA LEU A 144 2.13 6.36 -1.52
C LEU A 144 2.56 7.46 -0.53
N PRO A 145 3.80 7.49 -0.04
CA PRO A 145 4.25 8.55 0.87
C PRO A 145 4.14 9.94 0.25
N PHE A 146 4.38 10.08 -1.05
CA PHE A 146 4.18 11.36 -1.74
C PHE A 146 2.72 11.80 -1.75
N SER A 147 1.79 10.91 -2.12
CA SER A 147 0.34 11.21 -2.16
C SER A 147 -0.22 11.62 -0.79
N PHE A 148 0.36 11.12 0.30
CA PHE A 148 -0.05 11.44 1.67
C PHE A 148 0.71 12.62 2.31
N GLY A 149 1.65 13.22 1.57
CA GLY A 149 2.41 14.40 2.02
C GLY A 149 3.68 14.11 2.81
N TRP A 150 4.07 12.84 3.00
CA TRP A 150 5.33 12.44 3.66
C TRP A 150 6.58 12.70 2.79
N GLY A 151 6.38 13.08 1.53
CA GLY A 151 7.45 13.41 0.59
C GLY A 151 7.98 12.23 -0.21
N LYS A 152 8.85 12.52 -1.19
CA LYS A 152 9.43 11.52 -2.11
C LYS A 152 10.77 10.94 -1.63
N LYS A 153 11.49 11.67 -0.79
CA LYS A 153 12.85 11.35 -0.36
C LYS A 153 12.82 10.84 1.07
N ASN A 154 13.69 9.88 1.36
CA ASN A 154 13.92 9.40 2.73
C ASN A 154 14.21 10.60 3.65
N PRO A 155 13.45 10.81 4.74
CA PRO A 155 13.67 11.92 5.67
C PRO A 155 15.05 11.89 6.35
N GLY A 156 15.72 10.74 6.35
CA GLY A 156 17.00 10.52 7.02
C GLY A 156 16.94 9.26 7.90
N ILE A 157 18.10 8.80 8.37
CA ILE A 157 18.21 7.60 9.23
C ILE A 157 18.83 7.90 10.60
N ASP A 158 19.32 9.12 10.78
CA ASP A 158 19.90 9.60 12.02
C ASP A 158 18.79 9.92 13.05
N ARG A 159 19.20 10.04 14.30
CA ARG A 159 18.31 10.32 15.44
C ARG A 159 17.43 11.55 15.21
N GLN A 160 17.98 12.65 14.71
CA GLN A 160 17.23 13.90 14.55
C GLN A 160 16.16 13.77 13.46
N SER A 161 16.49 13.11 12.35
CA SER A 161 15.55 12.84 11.27
C SER A 161 14.40 11.94 11.72
N VAL A 162 14.67 10.89 12.49
CA VAL A 162 13.63 10.00 13.04
C VAL A 162 12.75 10.72 14.05
N MET A 163 13.33 11.50 14.95
CA MET A 163 12.58 12.34 15.91
C MET A 163 11.67 13.34 15.20
N SER A 164 12.17 14.00 14.15
CA SER A 164 11.37 14.91 13.32
C SER A 164 10.20 14.18 12.67
N PHE A 165 10.42 12.97 12.13
CA PHE A 165 9.36 12.17 11.53
C PHE A 165 8.31 11.73 12.56
N LEU A 166 8.72 11.30 13.75
CA LEU A 166 7.79 10.96 14.85
C LEU A 166 6.89 12.15 15.24
N ASN A 167 7.45 13.36 15.29
CA ASN A 167 6.67 14.57 15.55
C ASN A 167 5.70 14.91 14.41
N GLN A 168 6.12 14.73 13.16
CA GLN A 168 5.22 14.88 12.00
C GLN A 168 4.08 13.87 12.05
N VAL A 169 4.39 12.63 12.41
CA VAL A 169 3.41 11.58 12.73
C VAL A 169 2.44 12.12 13.77
N LYS A 170 2.88 12.43 14.99
CA LYS A 170 2.01 12.91 16.08
C LYS A 170 1.04 14.02 15.66
N THR A 171 1.50 14.97 14.84
CA THR A 171 0.76 16.17 14.45
C THR A 171 -0.01 16.06 13.13
N ALA A 172 0.19 15.00 12.33
CA ALA A 172 -0.50 14.83 11.06
C ALA A 172 -2.03 14.66 11.24
N LYS A 173 -2.82 15.11 10.27
CA LYS A 173 -4.29 14.99 10.26
C LYS A 173 -4.69 13.64 9.70
N GLU A 174 -5.79 13.03 10.14
CA GLU A 174 -6.22 11.74 9.56
C GLU A 174 -7.09 11.91 8.30
N MET A 175 -6.90 11.03 7.32
CA MET A 175 -7.68 10.91 6.09
C MET A 175 -8.13 9.48 5.84
N LYS A 176 -9.30 9.33 5.24
CA LYS A 176 -9.78 8.03 4.78
C LYS A 176 -9.22 7.76 3.39
N ILE A 177 -8.87 6.51 3.12
CA ILE A 177 -8.44 6.07 1.79
C ILE A 177 -9.32 4.94 1.30
N ASP A 178 -9.55 4.95 -0.01
CA ASP A 178 -10.21 3.85 -0.68
C ASP A 178 -9.18 2.78 -1.06
N GLY A 179 -9.62 1.53 -1.13
CA GLY A 179 -8.83 0.41 -1.66
C GLY A 179 -9.64 -0.26 -2.76
N TRP A 180 -9.04 -0.43 -3.93
CA TRP A 180 -9.73 -0.97 -5.10
C TRP A 180 -9.54 -2.47 -5.19
N TYR A 181 -10.62 -3.19 -5.45
CA TYR A 181 -10.60 -4.62 -5.76
C TYR A 181 -10.41 -4.84 -7.25
N LEU A 182 -9.51 -5.75 -7.59
CA LEU A 182 -9.24 -6.19 -8.95
C LEU A 182 -9.56 -7.68 -9.06
N VAL A 183 -10.33 -8.06 -10.09
CA VAL A 183 -10.50 -9.45 -10.50
C VAL A 183 -10.06 -9.57 -11.96
N MET A 184 -9.16 -10.51 -12.21
CA MET A 184 -8.64 -10.81 -13.54
C MET A 184 -9.01 -12.25 -13.89
N ARG A 185 -9.63 -12.48 -15.04
CA ARG A 185 -9.94 -13.82 -15.54
C ARG A 185 -9.26 -14.08 -16.85
N MET A 186 -8.44 -15.12 -16.86
CA MET A 186 -7.73 -15.59 -18.05
C MET A 186 -8.28 -16.96 -18.43
N ARG A 187 -8.47 -17.20 -19.73
CA ARG A 187 -8.90 -18.52 -20.19
C ARG A 187 -7.83 -19.55 -19.85
N ALA A 188 -8.24 -20.68 -19.29
CA ALA A 188 -7.34 -21.80 -19.10
C ALA A 188 -6.90 -22.32 -20.47
N LEU A 189 -5.59 -22.26 -20.76
CA LEU A 189 -5.04 -22.92 -21.93
C LEU A 189 -4.95 -24.44 -21.69
N LYS A 190 -4.94 -25.22 -22.77
CA LYS A 190 -4.75 -26.68 -22.70
C LYS A 190 -3.35 -27.08 -22.20
N GLU A 191 -2.35 -26.19 -22.33
CA GLU A 191 -0.97 -26.38 -21.90
C GLU A 191 -0.39 -25.06 -21.33
N GLY A 192 0.37 -25.16 -20.23
CA GLY A 192 1.07 -24.06 -19.55
C GLY A 192 0.47 -23.66 -18.19
N SER A 193 1.30 -23.16 -17.26
CA SER A 193 0.86 -22.47 -16.03
C SER A 193 0.97 -20.96 -16.21
N TYR A 194 0.02 -20.23 -15.63
CA TYR A 194 0.05 -18.77 -15.54
C TYR A 194 0.20 -18.34 -14.09
N ASP A 195 1.26 -18.81 -13.44
CA ASP A 195 1.47 -18.46 -12.05
C ASP A 195 1.86 -16.98 -11.96
N PRO A 196 1.11 -16.16 -11.20
CA PRO A 196 1.46 -14.77 -11.03
C PRO A 196 2.81 -14.71 -10.32
N ILE A 197 3.70 -13.86 -10.82
CA ILE A 197 4.97 -13.62 -10.16
C ILE A 197 4.66 -12.81 -8.89
N ALA A 198 4.43 -13.52 -7.79
CA ALA A 198 4.21 -12.89 -6.50
C ALA A 198 5.44 -12.06 -6.11
N PRO A 199 5.25 -10.90 -5.46
CA PRO A 199 6.33 -10.23 -4.76
C PRO A 199 6.94 -11.23 -3.77
N SER A 200 8.25 -11.45 -3.87
CA SER A 200 8.98 -12.36 -2.98
C SER A 200 8.73 -11.98 -1.52
N GLY A 201 8.12 -12.88 -0.74
CA GLY A 201 7.83 -12.68 0.68
C GLY A 201 6.39 -12.27 1.03
N GLN A 202 5.48 -12.07 0.05
CA GLN A 202 4.08 -11.66 0.31
C GLN A 202 3.05 -12.80 0.16
N THR A 203 3.45 -14.05 0.40
CA THR A 203 2.65 -15.24 0.08
C THR A 203 1.38 -15.44 0.94
N LYS A 204 1.19 -14.67 2.02
CA LYS A 204 0.07 -14.85 2.97
C LYS A 204 -1.02 -13.77 2.97
N SER A 205 -0.81 -12.58 2.39
CA SER A 205 -1.82 -11.51 2.46
C SER A 205 -2.99 -11.78 1.50
N LEU A 206 -4.25 -11.64 1.96
CA LEU A 206 -5.45 -11.76 1.11
C LEU A 206 -5.48 -10.72 -0.02
N ASN A 207 -4.69 -9.65 0.12
CA ASN A 207 -4.55 -8.56 -0.83
C ASN A 207 -3.44 -8.77 -1.85
N ALA A 208 -2.56 -9.74 -1.62
CA ALA A 208 -1.64 -10.19 -2.63
C ALA A 208 -2.43 -10.73 -3.83
N PHE A 209 -2.00 -10.37 -5.03
CA PHE A 209 -2.64 -10.85 -6.25
C PHE A 209 -2.51 -12.38 -6.31
N ARG A 210 -3.63 -13.09 -6.09
CA ARG A 210 -3.65 -14.54 -5.90
C ARG A 210 -4.68 -15.21 -6.78
N GLN A 211 -4.41 -16.46 -7.12
CA GLN A 211 -5.37 -17.29 -7.83
C GLN A 211 -6.54 -17.67 -6.90
N VAL A 212 -7.72 -17.70 -7.48
CA VAL A 212 -8.98 -18.10 -6.85
C VAL A 212 -9.26 -19.56 -7.20
N PHE A 213 -9.63 -20.35 -6.19
CA PHE A 213 -9.97 -21.77 -6.30
C PHE A 213 -11.36 -22.03 -5.70
N LYS A 214 -11.98 -23.18 -6.04
CA LYS A 214 -13.22 -23.62 -5.39
C LYS A 214 -13.00 -23.72 -3.87
N PRO A 215 -13.97 -23.33 -3.02
CA PRO A 215 -15.35 -22.97 -3.32
C PRO A 215 -15.64 -21.46 -3.50
N ASP A 216 -14.62 -20.62 -3.75
CA ASP A 216 -14.79 -19.16 -3.82
C ASP A 216 -15.77 -18.72 -4.94
N THR A 217 -16.68 -17.78 -4.66
CA THR A 217 -17.75 -17.35 -5.58
C THR A 217 -17.24 -16.70 -6.86
N LEU A 218 -16.02 -16.15 -6.83
CA LEU A 218 -15.38 -15.57 -8.01
C LEU A 218 -14.81 -16.62 -8.96
N TYR A 219 -14.71 -17.88 -8.53
CA TYR A 219 -14.22 -18.99 -9.34
C TYR A 219 -15.12 -19.19 -10.56
N MET A 220 -14.50 -19.46 -11.72
CA MET A 220 -15.22 -19.71 -12.96
C MET A 220 -14.58 -20.86 -13.72
N ASP A 221 -15.35 -21.92 -13.99
CA ASP A 221 -14.89 -23.09 -14.75
C ASP A 221 -14.38 -22.64 -16.15
N GLY A 222 -13.23 -23.17 -16.57
CA GLY A 222 -12.57 -22.80 -17.82
C GLY A 222 -11.72 -21.51 -17.75
N PHE A 223 -11.60 -20.88 -16.59
CA PHE A 223 -10.78 -19.69 -16.38
C PHE A 223 -9.87 -19.81 -15.16
N HIS A 224 -8.63 -19.32 -15.28
CA HIS A 224 -7.81 -18.93 -14.15
C HIS A 224 -8.29 -17.55 -13.68
N THR A 225 -8.93 -17.52 -12.53
CA THR A 225 -9.37 -16.28 -11.89
C THR A 225 -8.35 -15.86 -10.86
N PHE A 226 -7.99 -14.58 -10.87
CA PHE A 226 -7.13 -13.95 -9.88
C PHE A 226 -7.86 -12.80 -9.24
N ARG A 227 -7.57 -12.56 -7.96
CA ARG A 227 -8.04 -11.38 -7.25
C ARG A 227 -6.90 -10.70 -6.51
N GLY A 228 -7.01 -9.40 -6.33
CA GLY A 228 -6.11 -8.62 -5.49
C GLY A 228 -6.69 -7.25 -5.16
N ARG A 229 -5.96 -6.49 -4.35
CA ARG A 229 -6.31 -5.10 -4.04
C ARG A 229 -5.14 -4.16 -4.27
N PHE A 230 -5.45 -2.91 -4.57
CA PHE A 230 -4.46 -1.85 -4.66
C PHE A 230 -4.96 -0.56 -4.02
N TRP A 231 -4.03 0.17 -3.40
CA TRP A 231 -4.28 1.49 -2.80
C TRP A 231 -3.65 2.63 -3.60
N ASN A 232 -2.85 2.35 -4.61
CA ASN A 232 -2.18 3.37 -5.42
C ASN A 232 -2.71 3.40 -6.85
N TYR A 233 -2.28 2.45 -7.68
CA TYR A 233 -2.76 2.31 -9.04
C TYR A 233 -2.65 0.86 -9.53
N PHE A 234 -3.42 0.57 -10.57
CA PHE A 234 -3.29 -0.61 -11.42
C PHE A 234 -2.94 -0.14 -12.83
N SER A 235 -2.03 -0.82 -13.51
CA SER A 235 -1.66 -0.49 -14.88
C SER A 235 -1.57 -1.72 -15.78
N MET A 236 -1.84 -1.51 -17.06
CA MET A 236 -1.69 -2.52 -18.11
C MET A 236 -1.10 -1.91 -19.38
N GLY A 237 -0.47 -2.76 -20.19
CA GLY A 237 0.26 -2.35 -21.40
C GLY A 237 1.70 -1.95 -21.10
N MET A 238 2.20 -0.96 -21.83
CA MET A 238 3.60 -0.54 -21.82
C MET A 238 4.16 -0.18 -20.43
N ASP A 239 3.43 0.54 -19.60
CA ASP A 239 3.82 0.85 -18.22
C ASP A 239 4.08 -0.40 -17.37
N ALA A 240 3.17 -1.38 -17.44
CA ALA A 240 3.33 -2.65 -16.73
C ALA A 240 4.56 -3.42 -17.25
N GLN A 241 4.85 -3.34 -18.55
CA GLN A 241 6.04 -3.93 -19.17
C GLN A 241 7.34 -3.29 -18.67
N VAL A 242 7.39 -1.96 -18.61
CA VAL A 242 8.55 -1.20 -18.08
C VAL A 242 8.75 -1.51 -16.61
N SER A 243 7.67 -1.50 -15.83
CA SER A 243 7.70 -1.83 -14.39
C SER A 243 8.16 -3.26 -14.15
N TYR A 244 7.73 -4.22 -14.97
CA TYR A 244 8.20 -5.61 -14.92
C TYR A 244 9.68 -5.74 -15.27
N ALA A 245 10.15 -5.08 -16.32
CA ALA A 245 11.55 -5.13 -16.73
C ALA A 245 12.47 -4.53 -15.65
N PHE A 246 12.08 -3.38 -15.08
CA PHE A 246 12.81 -2.77 -13.96
C PHE A 246 12.85 -3.69 -12.74
N HIS A 247 11.72 -4.32 -12.39
CA HIS A 247 11.67 -5.25 -11.26
C HIS A 247 12.56 -6.48 -11.48
N SER A 248 12.54 -7.05 -12.68
CA SER A 248 13.36 -8.21 -13.06
C SER A 248 14.85 -7.87 -13.05
N ASP A 249 15.25 -6.73 -13.63
CA ASP A 249 16.65 -6.27 -13.62
C ASP A 249 17.13 -6.03 -12.17
N ARG A 250 16.28 -5.46 -11.33
CA ARG A 250 16.57 -5.27 -9.90
C ARG A 250 16.75 -6.58 -9.13
N LYS A 251 16.02 -7.64 -9.49
CA LYS A 251 16.19 -8.96 -8.88
C LYS A 251 17.48 -9.64 -9.33
N LEU A 252 17.85 -9.48 -10.61
CA LEU A 252 19.05 -10.08 -11.19
C LEU A 252 20.34 -9.36 -10.76
N HIS A 253 20.28 -8.03 -10.61
CA HIS A 253 21.44 -7.17 -10.35
C HIS A 253 21.25 -6.23 -9.16
N PRO A 254 20.97 -6.73 -7.94
CA PRO A 254 20.67 -5.90 -6.77
C PRO A 254 21.77 -4.87 -6.46
N GLU A 255 23.03 -5.15 -6.83
CA GLU A 255 24.18 -4.25 -6.70
C GLU A 255 24.05 -2.94 -7.48
N LYS A 256 23.32 -2.94 -8.61
CA LYS A 256 23.07 -1.75 -9.42
C LYS A 256 21.99 -0.84 -8.84
N PHE A 257 21.20 -1.35 -7.89
CA PHE A 257 19.98 -0.69 -7.40
C PHE A 257 20.07 -0.15 -5.97
N LYS A 258 21.26 0.26 -5.54
CA LYS A 258 21.49 0.74 -4.16
C LYS A 258 21.10 2.21 -3.93
N ASN A 259 20.93 3.02 -4.97
CA ASN A 259 20.74 4.46 -4.83
C ASN A 259 19.42 4.90 -5.44
N GLN A 260 18.58 5.63 -4.67
CA GLN A 260 17.24 6.06 -5.12
C GLN A 260 17.29 6.82 -6.46
N LEU A 261 18.24 7.76 -6.61
CA LEU A 261 18.41 8.56 -7.83
C LEU A 261 18.86 7.71 -9.04
N VAL A 262 19.80 6.78 -8.81
CA VAL A 262 20.27 5.86 -9.85
C VAL A 262 19.13 4.95 -10.30
N ASN A 263 18.32 4.47 -9.35
CA ASN A 263 17.17 3.63 -9.63
C ASN A 263 16.11 4.40 -10.45
N GLN A 264 15.84 5.66 -10.10
CA GLN A 264 14.95 6.52 -10.90
C GLN A 264 15.49 6.75 -12.31
N SER A 265 16.81 6.96 -12.46
CA SER A 265 17.45 7.09 -13.77
C SER A 265 17.36 5.80 -14.58
N ASN A 266 17.60 4.64 -13.98
CA ASN A 266 17.49 3.35 -14.65
C ASN A 266 16.04 3.06 -15.07
N TYR A 267 15.06 3.38 -14.22
CA TYR A 267 13.64 3.30 -14.58
C TYR A 267 13.30 4.19 -15.78
N LEU A 268 13.77 5.45 -15.76
CA LEU A 268 13.57 6.38 -16.87
C LEU A 268 14.25 5.87 -18.16
N LYS A 269 15.48 5.35 -18.07
CA LYS A 269 16.19 4.75 -19.21
C LYS A 269 15.43 3.57 -19.78
N LEU A 270 14.92 2.67 -18.95
CA LEU A 270 14.08 1.55 -19.39
C LEU A 270 12.78 2.04 -20.03
N GLY A 271 12.14 3.07 -19.47
CA GLY A 271 11.00 3.73 -20.09
C GLY A 271 11.35 4.28 -21.48
N CYS A 272 12.47 4.98 -21.61
CA CYS A 272 12.95 5.53 -22.88
C CYS A 272 13.24 4.44 -23.91
N THR A 273 13.97 3.38 -23.54
CA THR A 273 14.37 2.30 -24.45
C THR A 273 13.21 1.39 -24.83
N GLN A 274 12.22 1.22 -23.96
CA GLN A 274 11.00 0.50 -24.29
C GLN A 274 9.99 1.35 -25.05
N GLY A 275 10.22 2.67 -25.18
CA GLY A 275 9.53 3.53 -26.14
C GLY A 275 8.62 4.61 -25.54
N TRP A 276 8.80 5.02 -24.28
CA TRP A 276 8.13 6.20 -23.71
C TRP A 276 8.56 7.49 -24.44
N PHE A 277 9.84 7.60 -24.81
CA PHE A 277 10.41 8.78 -25.48
C PHE A 277 10.97 8.51 -26.89
N CYS A 278 11.37 7.27 -27.21
CA CYS A 278 11.86 6.87 -28.55
C CYS A 278 10.86 5.91 -29.22
N THR A 279 9.68 6.45 -29.55
CA THR A 279 8.43 5.73 -29.82
C THR A 279 8.38 4.91 -31.10
N SER A 280 9.21 5.18 -32.11
CA SER A 280 9.09 4.62 -33.47
C SER A 280 10.07 3.49 -33.76
N CYS A 281 11.10 3.29 -32.94
CA CYS A 281 12.18 2.34 -33.22
C CYS A 281 12.06 1.01 -32.46
N PHE A 282 11.34 0.96 -31.33
CA PHE A 282 11.42 -0.18 -30.39
C PHE A 282 10.08 -0.76 -29.92
N HIS A 283 8.95 -0.09 -30.20
CA HIS A 283 7.62 -0.59 -29.84
C HIS A 283 6.68 -0.57 -31.05
N PRO A 284 6.46 -1.72 -31.72
CA PRO A 284 5.52 -1.81 -32.83
C PRO A 284 4.12 -1.37 -32.40
N SER A 285 3.42 -0.61 -33.24
CA SER A 285 2.04 -0.20 -32.94
C SER A 285 1.10 -1.39 -32.74
N SER A 286 1.44 -2.56 -33.29
CA SER A 286 0.72 -3.84 -33.07
C SER A 286 0.72 -4.34 -31.63
N ARG A 287 1.61 -3.82 -30.78
CA ARG A 287 1.66 -4.16 -29.35
C ARG A 287 0.96 -3.13 -28.47
N ASN A 288 0.35 -2.10 -29.04
CA ASN A 288 -0.37 -1.09 -28.28
C ASN A 288 -1.61 -1.71 -27.61
N ILE A 289 -1.90 -1.31 -26.38
CA ILE A 289 -3.03 -1.86 -25.62
C ILE A 289 -4.36 -1.70 -26.36
N ALA A 290 -4.52 -0.62 -27.13
CA ALA A 290 -5.69 -0.36 -27.97
C ALA A 290 -5.91 -1.38 -29.10
N GLN A 291 -4.92 -2.21 -29.42
CA GLN A 291 -5.01 -3.28 -30.42
C GLN A 291 -5.13 -4.67 -29.78
N LEU A 292 -4.77 -4.77 -28.50
CA LEU A 292 -4.74 -6.04 -27.76
C LEU A 292 -5.95 -6.20 -26.84
N ALA A 293 -6.50 -5.08 -26.38
CA ALA A 293 -7.51 -5.06 -25.35
C ALA A 293 -8.73 -4.26 -25.78
N ASN A 294 -9.79 -4.74 -25.18
CA ASN A 294 -11.15 -4.41 -25.43
C ASN A 294 -11.72 -4.14 -24.02
N VAL A 295 -11.68 -2.87 -23.64
CA VAL A 295 -12.02 -2.30 -22.34
C VAL A 295 -13.55 -2.20 -22.21
N ARG A 296 -14.21 -1.99 -21.08
CA ARG A 296 -15.69 -1.77 -21.02
C ARG A 296 -16.02 -1.12 -19.69
N ILE A 297 -17.03 -0.24 -19.67
CA ILE A 297 -17.55 0.27 -18.40
C ILE A 297 -18.91 -0.19 -18.08
N MET A 298 -19.10 -0.32 -16.78
CA MET A 298 -20.39 -0.13 -16.17
C MET A 298 -20.60 1.33 -15.72
N ARG A 299 -21.40 2.12 -16.46
CA ARG A 299 -21.85 3.47 -15.99
C ARG A 299 -23.04 3.38 -15.05
N ARG A 300 -23.84 2.34 -15.18
CA ARG A 300 -25.03 2.04 -14.37
C ARG A 300 -25.04 0.53 -14.13
N GLN A 301 -25.55 0.09 -12.99
CA GLN A 301 -25.55 -1.33 -12.62
C GLN A 301 -26.08 -2.20 -13.76
N GLY A 302 -25.27 -3.18 -14.17
CA GLY A 302 -25.60 -4.14 -15.23
C GLY A 302 -25.44 -3.65 -16.68
N GLN A 303 -25.25 -2.35 -16.92
CA GLN A 303 -25.10 -1.79 -18.27
C GLN A 303 -23.64 -1.56 -18.63
N TRP A 304 -23.07 -2.52 -19.38
CA TRP A 304 -21.72 -2.40 -19.94
C TRP A 304 -21.73 -1.63 -21.26
N GLU A 305 -20.87 -0.64 -21.38
CA GLU A 305 -20.68 0.20 -22.56
C GLU A 305 -19.24 0.09 -23.10
N ASP A 306 -19.06 0.54 -24.35
CA ASP A 306 -17.80 0.53 -25.10
C ASP A 306 -17.13 1.98 -25.31
N LEU A 307 -15.98 2.36 -24.66
CA LEU A 307 -14.89 3.40 -24.96
C LEU A 307 -14.09 2.97 -26.14
N TYR A 308 -14.29 3.76 -27.16
CA TYR A 308 -13.23 3.90 -28.10
C TYR A 308 -11.89 4.28 -27.44
N VAL A 309 -10.92 3.35 -27.45
CA VAL A 309 -9.54 3.61 -27.07
C VAL A 309 -8.73 3.87 -28.34
N PRO A 310 -8.18 5.08 -28.56
CA PRO A 310 -7.41 5.39 -29.75
C PRO A 310 -6.22 4.43 -29.93
N ARG A 311 -5.92 4.04 -31.18
CA ARG A 311 -4.85 3.08 -31.50
C ARG A 311 -3.44 3.51 -31.05
N SER A 312 -3.26 4.80 -30.76
CA SER A 312 -2.02 5.37 -30.23
C SER A 312 -1.82 5.11 -28.73
N ILE A 313 -2.87 4.74 -27.99
CA ILE A 313 -2.79 4.46 -26.55
C ILE A 313 -2.02 3.16 -26.32
N ARG A 314 -1.02 3.24 -25.44
CA ARG A 314 -0.06 2.15 -25.15
C ARG A 314 -0.26 1.53 -23.76
N SER A 315 -0.89 2.29 -22.87
CA SER A 315 -1.16 1.88 -21.50
C SER A 315 -2.49 2.40 -21.02
N ILE A 316 -3.09 1.63 -20.13
CA ILE A 316 -4.26 2.03 -19.35
C ILE A 316 -3.86 1.95 -17.89
N VAL A 317 -4.18 3.01 -17.14
CA VAL A 317 -3.84 3.14 -15.73
C VAL A 317 -5.11 3.51 -14.98
N CYS A 318 -5.46 2.72 -13.98
CA CYS A 318 -6.52 2.99 -13.03
C CYS A 318 -5.89 3.54 -11.76
N LEU A 319 -6.19 4.79 -11.42
CA LEU A 319 -5.57 5.52 -10.31
C LEU A 319 -6.54 5.60 -9.14
N ASN A 320 -6.07 5.20 -7.95
CA ASN A 320 -6.74 5.50 -6.69
C ASN A 320 -6.19 6.78 -6.06
N LEU A 321 -4.89 7.03 -6.24
CA LEU A 321 -4.21 8.22 -5.74
C LEU A 321 -3.75 9.12 -6.90
N PRO A 322 -3.59 10.44 -6.67
CA PRO A 322 -3.26 11.40 -7.73
C PRO A 322 -1.81 11.30 -8.23
N SER A 323 -1.07 10.24 -7.87
CA SER A 323 0.34 10.12 -8.20
C SER A 323 0.69 8.75 -8.79
N PHE A 324 1.52 8.78 -9.83
CA PHE A 324 1.88 7.61 -10.63
C PHE A 324 3.37 7.68 -11.02
N SER A 325 4.03 6.53 -11.18
CA SER A 325 5.39 6.41 -11.75
C SER A 325 6.43 7.43 -11.20
N GLY A 326 6.60 7.51 -9.88
CA GLY A 326 7.55 8.45 -9.26
C GLY A 326 6.95 9.82 -8.99
N GLY A 327 5.62 9.88 -8.86
CA GLY A 327 4.83 11.07 -8.57
C GLY A 327 4.63 12.02 -9.75
N LEU A 328 4.46 11.47 -10.95
CA LEU A 328 3.74 12.13 -12.05
C LEU A 328 2.26 12.24 -11.65
N ASP A 329 1.69 13.43 -11.81
CA ASP A 329 0.26 13.68 -11.62
C ASP A 329 -0.38 13.81 -13.01
N PRO A 330 -1.01 12.73 -13.54
CA PRO A 330 -1.61 12.76 -14.86
C PRO A 330 -2.85 13.66 -14.94
N TRP A 331 -3.38 14.12 -13.81
CA TRP A 331 -4.51 15.03 -13.71
C TRP A 331 -4.08 16.50 -13.59
N GLY A 332 -2.77 16.76 -13.47
CA GLY A 332 -2.17 18.09 -13.34
C GLY A 332 -2.30 18.72 -11.95
N THR A 333 -1.62 19.83 -11.73
CA THR A 333 -1.81 20.63 -10.50
C THR A 333 -3.18 21.31 -10.50
N PRO A 334 -4.02 21.12 -9.46
CA PRO A 334 -5.23 21.93 -9.30
C PRO A 334 -4.88 23.41 -9.30
N ASP A 335 -5.81 24.25 -9.79
CA ASP A 335 -5.73 25.71 -9.76
C ASP A 335 -5.15 26.21 -8.42
N PRO A 336 -4.14 27.11 -8.40
CA PRO A 336 -3.55 27.64 -7.16
C PRO A 336 -4.59 28.23 -6.18
N LYS A 337 -5.78 28.63 -6.63
CA LYS A 337 -6.88 29.05 -5.74
C LYS A 337 -7.52 27.91 -4.93
N LYS A 338 -7.26 26.64 -5.29
CA LYS A 338 -7.71 25.43 -4.59
C LYS A 338 -6.61 24.78 -3.74
N SER A 339 -5.48 25.47 -3.52
CA SER A 339 -4.32 24.91 -2.79
C SER A 339 -4.52 24.74 -1.28
N LEU A 340 -5.69 25.10 -0.73
CA LEU A 340 -5.92 25.18 0.71
C LEU A 340 -6.21 23.83 1.40
N GLU A 341 -6.27 22.71 0.68
CA GLU A 341 -6.65 21.41 1.29
C GLU A 341 -5.64 20.26 1.09
N ARG A 342 -4.35 20.56 0.90
CA ARG A 342 -3.29 19.53 0.95
C ARG A 342 -2.60 19.54 2.32
N CYS A 343 -3.31 19.10 3.36
CA CYS A 343 -2.74 18.86 4.68
C CYS A 343 -2.14 17.44 4.76
N LEU A 344 -1.04 17.28 5.52
CA LEU A 344 -0.45 15.99 5.90
C LEU A 344 -1.52 15.04 6.43
N ALA A 345 -1.61 13.84 5.86
CA ALA A 345 -2.81 13.03 6.00
C ALA A 345 -2.49 11.54 6.33
N TRP A 346 -2.96 11.04 7.48
CA TRP A 346 -2.89 9.64 7.91
C TRP A 346 -3.88 8.78 7.15
N THR A 347 -3.61 7.50 6.92
CA THR A 347 -4.61 6.62 6.32
C THR A 347 -5.43 5.92 7.39
N ASN A 348 -6.65 6.37 7.65
CA ASN A 348 -7.62 5.73 8.52
C ASN A 348 -8.57 4.91 7.64
N ILE A 349 -8.41 3.57 7.61
CA ILE A 349 -9.29 2.68 6.82
C ILE A 349 -10.61 2.59 7.56
N THR A 350 -11.46 3.59 7.45
CA THR A 350 -12.78 3.44 8.04
C THR A 350 -13.63 2.57 7.14
N THR A 351 -14.20 1.50 7.69
CA THR A 351 -15.53 1.03 7.32
C THR A 351 -16.54 2.09 7.76
N PRO A 352 -16.98 2.95 6.85
CA PRO A 352 -18.40 3.01 6.68
C PRO A 352 -18.68 2.73 5.21
N GLU A 353 -19.61 1.83 4.97
CA GLU A 353 -20.25 1.71 3.67
C GLU A 353 -20.84 3.07 3.27
N ARG A 354 -20.07 3.90 2.57
CA ARG A 354 -20.60 5.06 1.87
C ARG A 354 -20.92 4.62 0.46
N THR A 355 -22.20 4.41 0.22
CA THR A 355 -22.79 4.24 -1.10
C THR A 355 -22.55 5.51 -1.91
N TRP A 356 -21.57 5.47 -2.81
CA TRP A 356 -21.53 6.40 -3.94
C TRP A 356 -22.46 5.85 -5.03
N ASN A 357 -23.68 6.37 -5.08
CA ASN A 357 -24.62 6.14 -6.18
C ASN A 357 -24.17 6.92 -7.43
N SER A 358 -22.98 6.64 -7.99
CA SER A 358 -22.51 7.16 -9.29
C SER A 358 -21.23 6.43 -9.75
N PRO A 359 -21.29 5.59 -10.80
CA PRO A 359 -20.12 4.89 -11.35
C PRO A 359 -19.29 5.76 -12.32
N CYS A 360 -17.96 5.72 -12.16
CA CYS A 360 -16.98 6.34 -13.06
C CYS A 360 -16.55 5.43 -14.23
N THR A 361 -15.94 6.06 -15.24
CA THR A 361 -15.87 5.69 -16.68
C THR A 361 -14.48 5.13 -17.13
N VAL A 362 -14.38 3.88 -17.60
CA VAL A 362 -13.40 3.21 -18.51
C VAL A 362 -14.03 2.12 -19.47
N LEU A 363 -14.02 2.28 -20.80
CA LEU A 363 -15.04 1.80 -21.79
C LEU A 363 -14.23 1.00 -22.96
N ALA A 364 -14.85 0.12 -23.79
CA ALA A 364 -14.66 -0.56 -25.16
C ALA A 364 -13.80 -1.76 -25.60
N SER A 365 -14.59 -2.79 -25.98
CA SER A 365 -14.42 -4.03 -26.74
C SER A 365 -14.85 -3.90 -28.22
N PRO A 366 -14.85 -4.91 -29.17
CA PRO A 366 -14.68 -6.40 -29.14
C PRO A 366 -13.75 -7.01 -30.25
N CYS A 367 -13.26 -8.27 -30.32
CA CYS A 367 -13.39 -9.59 -29.66
C CYS A 367 -12.04 -10.33 -29.91
N ARG A 368 -11.34 -10.96 -28.95
CA ARG A 368 -11.57 -12.32 -28.41
C ARG A 368 -11.02 -12.42 -26.97
N GLN A 369 -11.97 -12.52 -26.03
CA GLN A 369 -11.91 -12.96 -24.62
C GLN A 369 -10.63 -12.75 -23.80
N MET A 370 -10.60 -11.60 -23.10
CA MET A 370 -10.24 -11.53 -21.68
C MET A 370 -11.48 -11.09 -20.90
N GLN A 371 -11.82 -11.79 -19.81
CA GLN A 371 -12.92 -11.38 -18.94
C GLN A 371 -12.35 -10.49 -17.82
N PHE A 372 -12.67 -9.20 -17.87
CA PHE A 372 -12.61 -8.32 -16.71
C PHE A 372 -13.99 -8.32 -16.04
N VAL A 373 -14.05 -8.68 -14.77
CA VAL A 373 -15.23 -8.46 -13.92
C VAL A 373 -14.77 -7.60 -12.77
N SER A 374 -14.99 -6.28 -12.84
CA SER A 374 -15.11 -5.50 -11.60
C SER A 374 -16.52 -5.72 -11.08
N SER A 375 -16.71 -6.70 -10.19
CA SER A 375 -17.90 -6.75 -9.36
C SER A 375 -17.74 -5.72 -8.24
N LEU A 376 -18.57 -4.67 -8.27
CA LEU A 376 -18.96 -3.95 -7.06
C LEU A 376 -20.10 -4.75 -6.45
N GLU A 377 -19.78 -5.81 -5.71
CA GLU A 377 -20.75 -6.53 -4.91
C GLU A 377 -20.88 -5.86 -3.55
N LYS A 378 -22.10 -5.40 -3.27
CA LYS A 378 -22.57 -5.01 -1.94
C LYS A 378 -23.61 -6.06 -1.56
N GLU A 379 -23.23 -7.06 -0.75
CA GLU A 379 -24.22 -7.98 -0.17
C GLU A 379 -24.92 -7.27 0.99
N GLN A 380 -26.15 -6.81 0.74
CA GLN A 380 -27.14 -6.65 1.80
C GLN A 380 -27.84 -8.00 1.98
N GLN A 381 -27.68 -8.61 3.16
CA GLN A 381 -28.72 -9.46 3.70
C GLN A 381 -29.48 -8.68 4.76
N ILE A 382 -30.67 -8.22 4.36
CA ILE A 382 -31.79 -7.95 5.26
C ILE A 382 -32.53 -9.28 5.39
N ILE A 383 -32.74 -9.76 6.61
CA ILE A 383 -33.76 -10.77 6.91
C ILE A 383 -34.91 -10.03 7.63
N PRO A 384 -36.19 -10.25 7.24
CA PRO A 384 -37.35 -9.49 7.72
C PRO A 384 -37.79 -9.96 9.13
N PRO A 385 -38.79 -9.29 9.76
CA PRO A 385 -38.78 -8.77 11.14
C PRO A 385 -38.50 -9.76 12.27
#